data_AF-A0A964AY40-F1
#
_entry.id   AF-A0A964AY40-F1
#
_cell.length_a   1.000
_cell.length_b   1.000
_cell.length_c   1.000
_cell.angle_alpha   90.00
_cell.angle_beta   90.00
_cell.angle_gamma   90.00
#
_symmetry.space_group_name_H-M   'P 1'
#
loop_
_entity.id
_entity.type
_entity.pdbx_description
1 polymer ?
#
loop_
_entity_poly.entity_id
_entity_poly.type
_entity_poly.pdbx_seq_one_letter_code
_entity_poly.pdbx_strand_id
1 'polypeptide(L)'
;MKMNDGHVLTWVLGFMAAIGVILVSTASVISLVLSDAVSTNKNQLTLNIADAGVNYYLWHLSHAAADFKDGNPSATINTTGDFTGFYGPFVHSYKDDNNKEVGTYTLYIKPKSVGSSVAIVRSIGSTLDGKFRRTIEAEIGAPSFASYSLAGDVALWFGNTENANGPVHSNVGVRMDGGNTDDVTSANATYVPPSNLGGNGYTTRPGVWCNTAVTSPVNCNTRSKADWRYPVPSIDFNAITGDLCNIKKTAFLSFANTAALASSPTACSNVSAPRTDAYIPRVASSFNERRGYLIELNSNTTYNLYSISNETYSYSNNSSYTSSYTSALSRTLIANNIAIPQSGVIFVEDNVWVRSNPVFNGRVTIASGRLASASEQTSVVIADSLKYDQKDGSDAIGIIAEEDVTIAPYAPPKPGDSTANYPFEVNGALIAKDGHVWFPADYLGRDTPDWRGNSSKKLVYYGSIAN
;
A
#
# COMPACT_ATOMS: atom_id res chain seq x y z
N MET A 1 94.72 -15.26 -37.32
CA MET A 1 93.40 -14.78 -36.87
C MET A 1 92.32 -15.69 -37.44
N LYS A 2 91.77 -16.63 -36.65
CA LYS A 2 90.51 -17.32 -36.97
C LYS A 2 89.42 -16.56 -36.21
N MET A 3 88.52 -15.89 -36.93
CA MET A 3 87.42 -15.12 -36.33
C MET A 3 86.21 -16.03 -36.05
N ASN A 4 85.50 -15.70 -34.97
CA ASN A 4 84.42 -16.42 -34.31
C ASN A 4 83.08 -16.38 -35.08
N ASP A 5 82.94 -17.05 -36.23
CA ASP A 5 81.68 -17.00 -37.01
C ASP A 5 80.62 -18.03 -36.57
N GLY A 6 80.94 -18.95 -35.65
CA GLY A 6 79.99 -19.96 -35.17
C GLY A 6 78.99 -19.47 -34.11
N HIS A 7 79.29 -18.39 -33.39
CA HIS A 7 78.44 -17.91 -32.29
C HIS A 7 77.27 -17.04 -32.78
N VAL A 8 77.42 -16.32 -33.90
CA VAL A 8 76.39 -15.39 -34.41
C VAL A 8 75.10 -16.13 -34.79
N LEU A 9 75.20 -17.30 -35.41
CA LEU A 9 74.04 -18.09 -35.82
C LEU A 9 73.21 -18.59 -34.62
N THR A 10 73.88 -19.02 -33.54
CA THR A 10 73.22 -19.45 -32.30
C THR A 10 72.50 -18.29 -31.61
N TRP A 11 73.10 -17.09 -31.61
CA TRP A 11 72.47 -15.88 -31.08
C TRP A 11 71.24 -15.46 -31.90
N VAL A 12 71.30 -15.51 -33.23
CA VAL A 12 70.17 -15.18 -34.11
C VAL A 12 69.03 -16.18 -33.94
N LEU A 13 69.32 -17.48 -33.84
CA LEU A 13 68.31 -18.52 -33.59
C LEU A 13 67.67 -18.38 -32.20
N GLY A 14 68.47 -18.11 -31.16
CA GLY A 14 67.96 -17.85 -29.81
C GLY A 14 67.05 -16.62 -29.75
N PHE A 15 67.42 -15.56 -30.48
CA PHE A 15 66.62 -14.34 -30.57
C PHE A 15 65.31 -14.54 -31.34
N MET A 16 65.33 -15.29 -32.46
CA MET A 16 64.11 -15.66 -33.18
C MET A 16 63.18 -16.54 -32.35
N ALA A 17 63.72 -17.51 -31.60
CA ALA A 17 62.93 -18.34 -30.69
C ALA A 17 62.30 -17.50 -29.56
N ALA A 18 63.06 -16.57 -28.97
CA ALA A 18 62.56 -15.66 -27.95
C ALA A 18 61.44 -14.75 -28.48
N ILE A 19 61.60 -14.18 -29.68
CA ILE A 19 60.55 -13.39 -30.34
C ILE A 19 59.32 -14.27 -30.65
N GLY A 20 59.53 -15.51 -31.12
CA GLY A 20 58.43 -16.45 -31.40
C GLY A 20 57.58 -16.74 -30.16
N VAL A 21 58.21 -16.96 -29.01
CA VAL A 21 57.50 -17.17 -27.73
C VAL A 21 56.75 -15.90 -27.30
N ILE A 22 57.35 -14.72 -27.47
CA ILE A 22 56.70 -13.44 -27.16
C ILE A 22 55.49 -13.20 -28.07
N LEU A 23 55.58 -13.51 -29.36
CA LEU A 23 54.46 -13.37 -30.31
C LEU A 23 53.30 -14.32 -29.98
N VAL A 24 53.58 -15.58 -29.66
CA VAL A 24 52.54 -16.55 -29.29
C VAL A 24 51.87 -16.15 -27.97
N SER A 25 52.65 -15.79 -26.95
CA SER A 25 52.11 -15.37 -25.65
C SER A 25 51.27 -14.10 -25.75
N THR A 26 51.72 -13.08 -26.49
CA THR A 26 50.94 -11.86 -26.73
C THR A 26 49.65 -12.13 -27.49
N ALA A 27 49.69 -12.97 -28.54
CA ALA A 27 48.49 -13.38 -29.28
C ALA A 27 47.49 -14.16 -28.40
N SER A 28 47.98 -15.03 -27.51
CA SER A 28 47.14 -15.74 -26.54
C SER A 28 46.47 -14.78 -25.55
N VAL A 29 47.20 -13.81 -25.00
CA VAL A 29 46.63 -12.80 -24.08
C VAL A 29 45.59 -11.93 -24.81
N ILE A 30 45.86 -11.49 -26.04
CA ILE A 30 44.89 -10.73 -26.84
C ILE A 30 43.61 -11.54 -27.06
N SER A 31 43.74 -12.81 -27.43
CA SER A 31 42.59 -13.70 -27.66
C SER A 31 41.77 -13.90 -26.39
N LEU A 32 42.45 -14.08 -25.25
CA LEU A 32 41.81 -14.21 -23.95
C LEU A 32 41.04 -12.94 -23.56
N VAL A 33 41.69 -11.77 -23.66
CA VAL A 33 41.07 -10.46 -23.34
C VAL A 33 39.89 -10.17 -24.24
N LEU A 34 39.99 -10.48 -25.54
CA LEU A 34 38.89 -10.27 -26.49
C LEU A 34 37.71 -11.20 -26.18
N SER A 35 37.98 -12.48 -25.89
CA SER A 35 36.94 -13.44 -25.50
C SER A 35 36.24 -13.02 -24.21
N ASP A 36 37.01 -12.53 -23.24
CA ASP A 36 36.47 -12.07 -21.96
C ASP A 36 35.61 -10.82 -22.15
N ALA A 37 36.11 -9.84 -22.92
CA ALA A 37 35.37 -8.63 -23.27
C ALA A 37 34.05 -8.94 -24.01
N VAL A 38 34.06 -9.89 -24.95
CA VAL A 38 32.83 -10.34 -25.64
C VAL A 38 31.87 -11.00 -24.66
N SER A 39 32.37 -11.87 -23.77
CA SER A 39 31.55 -12.51 -22.74
C SER A 39 30.95 -11.48 -21.77
N THR A 40 31.72 -10.50 -21.31
CA THR A 40 31.23 -9.44 -20.42
C THR A 40 30.15 -8.60 -21.11
N ASN A 41 30.37 -8.23 -22.38
CA ASN A 41 29.38 -7.49 -23.17
C ASN A 41 28.08 -8.29 -23.35
N LYS A 42 28.16 -9.59 -23.69
CA LYS A 42 26.98 -10.45 -23.80
C LYS A 42 26.28 -10.67 -22.45
N ASN A 43 27.01 -10.72 -21.35
CA ASN A 43 26.45 -10.77 -20.00
C ASN A 43 25.68 -9.48 -19.64
N GLN A 44 26.20 -8.31 -19.99
CA GLN A 44 25.50 -7.04 -19.80
C GLN A 44 24.25 -6.95 -20.69
N LEU A 45 24.36 -7.36 -21.96
CA LEU A 45 23.22 -7.41 -22.87
C LEU A 45 22.11 -8.31 -22.33
N THR A 46 22.43 -9.51 -21.85
CA THR A 46 21.43 -10.43 -21.29
C THR A 46 20.78 -9.91 -20.02
N LEU A 47 21.51 -9.16 -19.19
CA LEU A 47 20.93 -8.46 -18.06
C LEU A 47 19.92 -7.39 -18.52
N ASN A 48 20.27 -6.58 -19.52
CA ASN A 48 19.36 -5.58 -20.08
C ASN A 48 18.12 -6.21 -20.71
N ILE A 49 18.26 -7.35 -21.40
CA ILE A 49 17.13 -8.12 -21.95
C ILE A 49 16.23 -8.63 -20.82
N ALA A 50 16.81 -9.16 -19.74
CA ALA A 50 16.04 -9.62 -18.59
C ALA A 50 15.30 -8.46 -17.90
N ASP A 51 15.95 -7.30 -17.74
CA ASP A 51 15.38 -6.09 -17.15
C ASP A 51 14.23 -5.54 -18.00
N ALA A 52 14.36 -5.59 -19.33
CA ALA A 52 13.28 -5.25 -20.24
C ALA A 52 12.04 -6.12 -20.02
N GLY A 53 12.21 -7.41 -19.71
CA GLY A 53 11.08 -8.29 -19.38
C GLY A 53 10.37 -7.92 -18.07
N VAL A 54 11.13 -7.50 -17.04
CA VAL A 54 10.56 -6.98 -15.79
C VAL A 54 9.79 -5.69 -16.05
N ASN A 55 10.38 -4.75 -16.79
CA ASN A 55 9.75 -3.47 -17.15
C ASN A 55 8.51 -3.64 -18.03
N TYR A 56 8.55 -4.57 -19.00
CA TYR A 56 7.37 -4.95 -19.79
C TYR A 56 6.24 -5.42 -18.88
N TYR A 57 6.53 -6.30 -17.93
CA TYR A 57 5.49 -6.85 -17.07
C TYR A 57 4.98 -5.84 -16.02
N LEU A 58 5.83 -4.91 -15.59
CA LEU A 58 5.42 -3.76 -14.80
C LEU A 58 4.40 -2.90 -15.55
N TRP A 59 4.67 -2.58 -16.82
CA TRP A 59 3.71 -1.88 -17.68
C TRP A 59 2.43 -2.71 -17.91
N HIS A 60 2.56 -4.02 -18.12
CA HIS A 60 1.41 -4.91 -18.33
C HIS A 60 0.47 -4.91 -17.12
N LEU A 61 1.01 -5.13 -15.93
CA LEU A 61 0.25 -5.12 -14.67
C LEU A 61 -0.32 -3.73 -14.33
N SER A 62 0.33 -2.64 -14.75
CA SER A 62 -0.24 -1.30 -14.54
C SER A 62 -1.47 -1.04 -15.40
N HIS A 63 -1.65 -1.75 -16.51
CA HIS A 63 -2.81 -1.64 -17.39
C HIS A 63 -3.85 -2.73 -17.13
N ALA A 64 -3.41 -3.91 -16.70
CA ALA A 64 -4.25 -5.08 -16.44
C ALA A 64 -3.81 -5.78 -15.14
N ALA A 65 -4.12 -5.16 -13.99
CA ALA A 65 -3.64 -5.59 -12.67
C ALA A 65 -3.98 -7.04 -12.27
N ALA A 66 -5.00 -7.64 -12.87
CA ALA A 66 -5.42 -9.02 -12.61
C ALA A 66 -4.86 -10.03 -13.63
N ASP A 67 -4.16 -9.58 -14.68
CA ASP A 67 -3.70 -10.44 -15.75
C ASP A 67 -2.29 -11.00 -15.48
N PHE A 68 -2.25 -12.04 -14.64
CA PHE A 68 -1.03 -12.81 -14.37
C PHE A 68 -0.64 -13.79 -15.49
N LYS A 69 -1.37 -13.77 -16.61
CA LYS A 69 -1.21 -14.74 -17.71
C LYS A 69 -0.76 -14.10 -19.03
N ASP A 70 -0.34 -12.83 -18.99
CA ASP A 70 0.20 -12.12 -20.15
C ASP A 70 -0.75 -12.14 -21.37
N GLY A 71 -2.04 -11.91 -21.11
CA GLY A 71 -3.11 -11.92 -22.10
C GLY A 71 -3.56 -13.31 -22.54
N ASN A 72 -2.99 -14.39 -22.00
CA ASN A 72 -3.33 -15.77 -22.36
C ASN A 72 -4.24 -16.44 -21.32
N PRO A 73 -5.58 -16.39 -21.48
CA PRO A 73 -6.51 -16.94 -20.50
C PRO A 73 -6.34 -18.45 -20.28
N SER A 74 -5.82 -19.18 -21.28
CA SER A 74 -5.59 -20.62 -21.26
C SER A 74 -4.30 -21.04 -20.55
N ALA A 75 -3.45 -20.10 -20.14
CA ALA A 75 -2.22 -20.44 -19.41
C ALA A 75 -2.55 -21.15 -18.09
N THR A 76 -1.90 -22.29 -17.87
CA THR A 76 -2.01 -23.10 -16.65
C THR A 76 -0.79 -22.90 -15.77
N ILE A 77 -0.95 -23.20 -14.48
CA ILE A 77 0.16 -23.17 -13.52
C ILE A 77 1.08 -24.35 -13.82
N ASN A 78 2.38 -24.09 -13.88
CA ASN A 78 3.37 -25.15 -13.94
C ASN A 78 3.42 -25.88 -12.59
N THR A 79 3.32 -27.22 -12.62
CA THR A 79 3.24 -28.07 -11.44
C THR A 79 4.54 -28.80 -11.11
N THR A 80 5.60 -28.58 -11.89
CA THR A 80 6.86 -29.33 -11.75
C THR A 80 8.11 -28.46 -11.98
N GLY A 81 9.17 -28.71 -11.21
CA GLY A 81 10.48 -28.06 -11.35
C GLY A 81 10.57 -26.66 -10.75
N ASP A 82 11.60 -25.91 -11.13
CA ASP A 82 11.96 -24.60 -10.53
C ASP A 82 10.92 -23.49 -10.77
N PHE A 83 9.94 -23.73 -11.63
CA PHE A 83 8.83 -22.84 -11.96
C PHE A 83 7.49 -23.32 -11.41
N THR A 84 7.50 -24.25 -10.45
CA THR A 84 6.27 -24.71 -9.79
C THR A 84 5.51 -23.52 -9.18
N GLY A 85 4.22 -23.41 -9.50
CA GLY A 85 3.36 -22.31 -9.05
C GLY A 85 3.35 -21.07 -9.96
N PHE A 86 4.15 -21.02 -11.02
CA PHE A 86 4.18 -19.91 -11.97
C PHE A 86 3.33 -20.20 -13.22
N TYR A 87 2.73 -19.17 -13.78
CA TYR A 87 2.24 -19.10 -15.16
C TYR A 87 3.40 -18.81 -16.12
N GLY A 88 3.34 -19.37 -17.32
CA GLY A 88 4.38 -19.25 -18.34
C GLY A 88 4.84 -20.62 -18.84
N PRO A 89 5.87 -20.70 -19.71
CA PRO A 89 6.70 -19.59 -20.17
C PRO A 89 5.96 -18.63 -21.13
N PHE A 90 6.13 -17.32 -20.94
CA PHE A 90 5.73 -16.30 -21.91
C PHE A 90 6.98 -15.73 -22.59
N VAL A 91 7.11 -15.90 -23.90
CA VAL A 91 8.35 -15.57 -24.64
C VAL A 91 8.11 -14.35 -25.51
N HIS A 92 9.01 -13.37 -25.40
CA HIS A 92 8.98 -12.11 -26.14
C HIS A 92 10.33 -11.82 -26.78
N SER A 93 10.30 -11.21 -27.97
CA SER A 93 11.51 -10.76 -28.68
C SER A 93 12.01 -9.42 -28.12
N TYR A 94 13.32 -9.29 -27.93
CA TYR A 94 13.96 -8.03 -27.58
C TYR A 94 14.72 -7.47 -28.79
N LYS A 95 14.42 -6.21 -29.14
CA LYS A 95 14.95 -5.54 -30.32
C LYS A 95 15.80 -4.34 -29.93
N ASP A 96 16.82 -4.06 -30.74
CA ASP A 96 17.65 -2.86 -30.61
C ASP A 96 16.98 -1.62 -31.24
N ASP A 97 17.65 -0.47 -31.13
CA ASP A 97 17.20 0.83 -31.66
C ASP A 97 17.00 0.83 -33.19
N ASN A 98 17.56 -0.18 -33.88
CA ASN A 98 17.43 -0.38 -35.32
C ASN A 98 16.34 -1.42 -35.65
N ASN A 99 15.50 -1.79 -34.67
CA ASN A 99 14.42 -2.77 -34.78
C ASN A 99 14.91 -4.19 -35.14
N LYS A 100 16.19 -4.50 -34.88
CA LYS A 100 16.75 -5.83 -35.09
C LYS A 100 16.64 -6.63 -33.79
N GLU A 101 16.20 -7.88 -33.90
CA GLU A 101 16.15 -8.79 -32.76
C GLU A 101 17.56 -9.17 -32.31
N VAL A 102 17.86 -8.99 -31.01
CA VAL A 102 19.17 -9.29 -30.41
C VAL A 102 19.09 -10.37 -29.33
N GLY A 103 17.88 -10.74 -28.92
CA GLY A 103 17.62 -11.83 -27.98
C GLY A 103 16.15 -11.94 -27.62
N THR A 104 15.84 -12.75 -26.62
CA THR A 104 14.48 -12.95 -26.11
C THR A 104 14.47 -12.88 -24.59
N TYR A 105 13.36 -12.41 -24.02
CA TYR A 105 13.08 -12.58 -22.59
C TYR A 105 11.91 -13.54 -22.41
N THR A 106 12.04 -14.44 -21.44
CA THR A 106 11.00 -15.40 -21.05
C THR A 106 10.51 -15.07 -19.64
N LEU A 107 9.21 -14.86 -19.49
CA LEU A 107 8.56 -14.49 -18.24
C LEU A 107 7.89 -15.69 -17.59
N TYR A 108 8.01 -15.74 -16.27
CA TYR A 108 7.26 -16.63 -15.39
C TYR A 108 6.64 -15.79 -14.27
N ILE A 109 5.32 -15.90 -14.10
CA ILE A 109 4.55 -15.01 -13.24
C ILE A 109 3.80 -15.81 -12.17
N LYS A 110 3.92 -15.41 -10.90
CA LYS A 110 3.18 -16.04 -9.80
C LYS A 110 2.54 -14.98 -8.91
N PRO A 111 1.21 -15.00 -8.69
CA PRO A 111 0.57 -14.17 -7.67
C PRO A 111 1.11 -14.48 -6.28
N LYS A 112 1.41 -13.46 -5.47
CA LYS A 112 1.99 -13.66 -4.11
C LYS A 112 1.01 -14.34 -3.15
N SER A 113 -0.27 -14.00 -3.24
CA SER A 113 -1.37 -14.64 -2.51
C SER A 113 -2.67 -14.52 -3.29
N VAL A 114 -3.68 -15.30 -2.93
CA VAL A 114 -5.04 -15.20 -3.52
C VAL A 114 -5.57 -13.79 -3.29
N GLY A 115 -5.96 -13.09 -4.36
CA GLY A 115 -6.48 -11.72 -4.31
C GLY A 115 -5.42 -10.61 -4.19
N SER A 116 -4.12 -10.93 -4.23
CA SER A 116 -3.05 -9.91 -4.24
C SER A 116 -2.91 -9.25 -5.61
N SER A 117 -2.64 -7.94 -5.63
CA SER A 117 -2.18 -7.19 -6.81
C SER A 117 -0.67 -7.30 -7.04
N VAL A 118 0.04 -8.02 -6.17
CA VAL A 118 1.49 -8.25 -6.24
C VAL A 118 1.78 -9.61 -6.86
N ALA A 119 2.60 -9.60 -7.91
CA ALA A 119 3.15 -10.77 -8.57
C ALA A 119 4.65 -10.87 -8.36
N ILE A 120 5.14 -12.10 -8.22
CA ILE A 120 6.54 -12.43 -8.39
C ILE A 120 6.76 -12.63 -9.89
N VAL A 121 7.60 -11.77 -10.48
CA VAL A 121 7.95 -11.78 -11.90
C VAL A 121 9.38 -12.26 -12.03
N ARG A 122 9.55 -13.40 -12.68
CA ARG A 122 10.87 -13.94 -13.03
C ARG A 122 11.09 -13.79 -14.53
N SER A 123 12.03 -12.93 -14.91
CA SER A 123 12.40 -12.65 -16.29
C SER A 123 13.75 -13.26 -16.63
N ILE A 124 13.78 -14.13 -17.64
CA ILE A 124 14.98 -14.80 -18.13
C ILE A 124 15.35 -14.21 -19.48
N GLY A 125 16.36 -13.35 -19.51
CA GLY A 125 16.93 -12.79 -20.73
C GLY A 125 17.95 -13.73 -21.36
N SER A 126 17.85 -13.95 -22.67
CA SER A 126 18.71 -14.83 -23.46
C SER A 126 19.19 -14.12 -24.71
N THR A 127 20.45 -14.33 -25.09
CA THR A 127 20.94 -13.95 -26.42
C THR A 127 20.28 -14.79 -27.51
N LEU A 128 20.30 -14.30 -28.75
CA LEU A 128 19.74 -14.99 -29.92
C LEU A 128 20.32 -16.40 -30.15
N ASP A 129 21.59 -16.61 -29.77
CA ASP A 129 22.28 -17.90 -29.87
C ASP A 129 22.01 -18.83 -28.67
N GLY A 130 21.26 -18.38 -27.66
CA GLY A 130 20.91 -19.14 -26.47
C GLY A 130 22.05 -19.41 -25.49
N LYS A 131 23.27 -18.92 -25.76
CA LYS A 131 24.48 -19.27 -24.99
C LYS A 131 24.61 -18.49 -23.69
N PHE A 132 24.16 -17.24 -23.67
CA PHE A 132 24.20 -16.38 -22.50
C PHE A 132 22.80 -16.18 -21.98
N ARG A 133 22.61 -16.39 -20.68
CA ARG A 133 21.33 -16.23 -19.99
C ARG A 133 21.51 -15.53 -18.65
N ARG A 134 20.60 -14.62 -18.33
CA ARG A 134 20.50 -13.97 -17.01
C ARG A 134 19.06 -13.98 -16.55
N THR A 135 18.86 -14.12 -15.24
CA THR A 135 17.55 -14.12 -14.62
C THR A 135 17.47 -12.95 -13.65
N ILE A 136 16.42 -12.15 -13.77
CA ILE A 136 16.03 -11.16 -12.78
C ILE A 136 14.71 -11.62 -12.16
N GLU A 137 14.61 -11.52 -10.84
CA GLU A 137 13.36 -11.74 -10.12
C GLU A 137 13.00 -10.44 -9.39
N ALA A 138 11.76 -10.00 -9.57
CA ALA A 138 11.23 -8.80 -8.94
C ALA A 138 9.81 -9.09 -8.43
N GLU A 139 9.46 -8.49 -7.29
CA GLU A 139 8.07 -8.41 -6.87
C GLU A 139 7.49 -7.11 -7.44
N ILE A 140 6.47 -7.25 -8.29
CA ILE A 140 5.83 -6.15 -8.98
C ILE A 140 4.34 -6.14 -8.65
N GLY A 141 3.80 -5.00 -8.29
CA GLY A 141 2.38 -4.80 -8.12
C GLY A 141 2.05 -3.32 -8.08
N ALA A 142 0.77 -2.98 -8.26
CA ALA A 142 0.32 -1.63 -7.97
C ALA A 142 0.61 -1.35 -6.48
N PRO A 143 1.29 -0.23 -6.14
CA PRO A 143 1.46 0.16 -4.75
C PRO A 143 0.07 0.30 -4.13
N SER A 144 -0.21 -0.51 -3.11
CA SER A 144 -1.43 -0.35 -2.33
C SER A 144 -1.30 0.88 -1.46
N PHE A 145 -2.41 1.58 -1.21
CA PHE A 145 -2.43 2.59 -0.16
C PHE A 145 -1.89 2.02 1.16
N ALA A 146 -2.15 0.73 1.43
CA ALA A 146 -1.65 -0.01 2.59
C ALA A 146 -0.11 -0.11 2.72
N SER A 147 0.66 0.29 1.70
CA SER A 147 2.12 0.37 1.77
C SER A 147 2.62 1.66 2.44
N TYR A 148 1.76 2.66 2.60
CA TYR A 148 2.07 3.91 3.31
C TYR A 148 1.51 3.87 4.72
N SER A 149 2.19 4.52 5.65
CA SER A 149 1.62 4.80 6.98
C SER A 149 0.55 5.90 6.88
N LEU A 150 0.81 6.91 6.04
CA LEU A 150 -0.10 8.00 5.71
C LEU A 150 0.18 8.48 4.30
N ALA A 151 -0.85 8.51 3.45
CA ALA A 151 -0.84 9.11 2.14
C ALA A 151 -2.04 10.06 2.02
N GLY A 152 -1.88 11.19 1.34
CA GLY A 152 -3.04 12.02 1.03
C GLY A 152 -2.85 13.05 -0.08
N ASP A 153 -3.97 13.52 -0.63
CA ASP A 153 -4.02 14.61 -1.61
C ASP A 153 -4.02 16.00 -0.96
N VAL A 154 -3.60 16.07 0.31
CA VAL A 154 -3.61 17.27 1.15
C VAL A 154 -2.24 17.51 1.78
N ALA A 155 -2.00 18.74 2.26
CA ALA A 155 -0.80 19.02 3.05
C ALA A 155 -0.85 18.29 4.39
N LEU A 156 0.29 17.81 4.87
CA LEU A 156 0.41 17.05 6.12
C LEU A 156 1.34 17.76 7.10
N TRP A 157 1.04 17.66 8.40
CA TRP A 157 1.92 18.11 9.47
C TRP A 157 2.05 17.04 10.54
N PHE A 158 3.29 16.66 10.83
CA PHE A 158 3.66 15.87 11.99
C PHE A 158 4.34 16.79 13.00
N GLY A 159 3.69 17.03 14.13
CA GLY A 159 4.19 17.85 15.23
C GLY A 159 5.40 17.21 15.93
N ASN A 160 6.10 17.99 16.76
CA ASN A 160 7.29 17.50 17.48
C ASN A 160 6.96 16.45 18.57
N THR A 161 5.69 16.28 18.92
CA THR A 161 5.20 15.23 19.83
C THR A 161 4.70 13.98 19.09
N GLU A 162 4.77 13.97 17.76
CA GLU A 162 4.31 12.88 16.92
C GLU A 162 5.50 12.15 16.28
N ASN A 163 5.27 10.90 15.87
CA ASN A 163 6.29 10.11 15.21
C ASN A 163 5.64 9.19 14.16
N ALA A 164 6.18 9.19 12.95
CA ALA A 164 5.72 8.38 11.83
C ALA A 164 6.60 7.13 11.68
N ASN A 165 6.02 5.94 11.81
CA ASN A 165 6.73 4.69 11.57
C ASN A 165 6.24 4.07 10.25
N GLY A 166 6.99 4.28 9.17
CA GLY A 166 6.67 3.83 7.82
C GLY A 166 6.60 4.98 6.80
N PRO A 167 6.43 4.66 5.50
CA PRO A 167 6.46 5.67 4.44
C PRO A 167 5.33 6.68 4.58
N VAL A 168 5.61 7.95 4.27
CA VAL A 168 4.63 9.05 4.27
C VAL A 168 4.63 9.72 2.90
N HIS A 169 3.45 10.02 2.36
CA HIS A 169 3.31 10.73 1.08
C HIS A 169 2.26 11.85 1.14
N SER A 170 2.53 12.95 0.46
CA SER A 170 1.55 14.00 0.19
C SER A 170 1.67 14.52 -1.23
N ASN A 171 0.56 14.59 -1.97
CA ASN A 171 0.54 15.26 -3.27
C ASN A 171 0.77 16.79 -3.16
N VAL A 172 0.65 17.37 -1.95
CA VAL A 172 0.80 18.82 -1.72
C VAL A 172 2.13 19.16 -1.05
N GLY A 173 2.42 18.60 0.13
CA GLY A 173 3.61 18.90 0.91
C GLY A 173 3.53 18.45 2.37
N VAL A 174 4.67 18.19 3.00
CA VAL A 174 4.76 17.65 4.38
C VAL A 174 5.64 18.55 5.26
N ARG A 175 5.09 18.94 6.42
CA ARG A 175 5.87 19.47 7.53
C ARG A 175 6.16 18.34 8.52
N MET A 176 7.43 17.92 8.62
CA MET A 176 7.87 16.81 9.45
C MET A 176 8.71 17.32 10.65
N ASP A 177 8.03 17.77 11.72
CA ASP A 177 8.69 18.17 12.96
C ASP A 177 9.01 16.99 13.87
N GLY A 178 8.16 15.96 13.83
CA GLY A 178 8.34 14.69 14.53
C GLY A 178 9.43 13.79 13.94
N GLY A 179 9.62 12.65 14.59
CA GLY A 179 10.47 11.58 14.07
C GLY A 179 9.81 10.83 12.90
N ASN A 180 10.63 10.30 11.99
CA ASN A 180 10.21 9.35 10.96
C ASN A 180 11.22 8.21 10.88
N THR A 181 10.78 7.00 10.52
CA THR A 181 11.68 5.84 10.33
C THR A 181 11.88 5.44 8.88
N ASP A 182 11.17 6.06 7.94
CA ASP A 182 11.15 5.69 6.52
C ASP A 182 10.95 6.94 5.64
N ASP A 183 10.89 6.75 4.32
CA ASP A 183 10.78 7.82 3.33
C ASP A 183 9.58 8.76 3.60
N VAL A 184 9.84 10.06 3.59
CA VAL A 184 8.84 11.12 3.60
C VAL A 184 8.87 11.80 2.25
N THR A 185 7.77 11.71 1.52
CA THR A 185 7.74 12.08 0.10
C THR A 185 6.68 13.13 -0.20
N SER A 186 6.94 13.97 -1.19
CA SER A 186 5.96 14.92 -1.70
C SER A 186 5.99 15.02 -3.23
N ALA A 187 4.80 15.10 -3.84
CA ALA A 187 4.71 15.28 -5.28
C ALA A 187 5.24 16.64 -5.73
N ASN A 188 5.03 17.68 -4.92
CA ASN A 188 5.50 19.03 -5.23
C ASN A 188 6.94 19.25 -4.77
N ALA A 189 7.72 19.94 -5.60
CA ALA A 189 9.06 20.40 -5.20
C ALA A 189 9.00 21.45 -4.08
N THR A 190 7.96 22.29 -4.07
CA THR A 190 7.70 23.33 -3.07
C THR A 190 6.21 23.54 -2.88
N TYR A 191 5.80 23.99 -1.69
CA TYR A 191 4.41 24.37 -1.40
C TYR A 191 4.35 25.52 -0.39
N VAL A 192 3.17 26.12 -0.22
CA VAL A 192 2.90 27.11 0.83
C VAL A 192 2.15 26.39 1.95
N PRO A 193 2.78 26.12 3.11
CA PRO A 193 2.13 25.39 4.19
C PRO A 193 0.98 26.22 4.77
N PRO A 194 -0.23 25.64 4.89
CA PRO A 194 -1.40 26.37 5.34
C PRO A 194 -1.32 26.62 6.86
N SER A 195 -1.98 27.69 7.34
CA SER A 195 -1.86 28.15 8.73
C SER A 195 -2.40 27.15 9.76
N ASN A 196 -3.46 26.40 9.39
CA ASN A 196 -4.03 25.35 10.23
C ASN A 196 -3.12 24.12 10.39
N LEU A 197 -2.10 23.95 9.53
CA LEU A 197 -1.07 22.90 9.63
C LEU A 197 0.27 23.48 10.08
N GLY A 198 0.20 24.54 10.88
CA GLY A 198 1.34 25.22 11.49
C GLY A 198 2.21 26.01 10.51
N GLY A 199 1.80 26.15 9.25
CA GLY A 199 2.39 27.12 8.34
C GLY A 199 2.03 28.56 8.69
N ASN A 200 2.44 29.50 7.84
CA ASN A 200 1.99 30.88 7.91
C ASN A 200 1.06 31.27 6.75
N GLY A 201 0.79 30.35 5.81
CA GLY A 201 -0.08 30.59 4.66
C GLY A 201 0.51 31.45 3.54
N TYR A 202 1.77 31.91 3.64
CA TYR A 202 2.37 32.82 2.65
C TYR A 202 3.81 32.46 2.25
N THR A 203 4.58 31.81 3.13
CA THR A 203 5.98 31.48 2.87
C THR A 203 6.10 30.12 2.19
N THR A 204 6.68 30.12 0.99
CA THR A 204 7.03 28.90 0.26
C THR A 204 8.10 28.09 1.02
N ARG A 205 7.88 26.78 1.10
CA ARG A 205 8.81 25.80 1.68
C ARG A 205 9.05 24.66 0.69
N PRO A 206 10.16 23.91 0.84
CA PRO A 206 10.36 22.66 0.10
C PRO A 206 9.21 21.67 0.34
N GLY A 207 9.00 20.74 -0.60
CA GLY A 207 7.94 19.71 -0.54
C GLY A 207 7.92 18.93 0.77
N VAL A 208 9.09 18.68 1.37
CA VAL A 208 9.23 18.21 2.75
C VAL A 208 10.18 19.11 3.53
N TRP A 209 9.74 19.58 4.70
CA TRP A 209 10.54 20.45 5.56
C TRP A 209 10.21 20.26 7.03
N CYS A 210 11.02 20.85 7.92
CA CYS A 210 10.74 20.95 9.34
C CYS A 210 10.94 22.38 9.83
N ASN A 211 10.20 22.79 10.86
CA ASN A 211 10.42 24.05 11.56
C ASN A 211 11.73 24.05 12.38
N THR A 212 12.63 24.98 12.06
CA THR A 212 13.93 25.14 12.72
C THR A 212 13.87 25.52 14.20
N ALA A 213 12.71 26.00 14.68
CA ALA A 213 12.48 26.24 16.10
C ALA A 213 12.36 24.93 16.91
N VAL A 214 12.12 23.80 16.25
CA VAL A 214 12.03 22.49 16.90
C VAL A 214 13.44 21.92 17.08
N THR A 215 13.89 21.88 18.34
CA THR A 215 15.20 21.36 18.74
C THR A 215 15.12 20.06 19.55
N SER A 216 13.92 19.64 19.94
CA SER A 216 13.64 18.42 20.73
C SER A 216 12.22 17.91 20.43
N PRO A 217 12.00 16.57 20.40
CA PRO A 217 12.97 15.49 20.58
C PRO A 217 13.89 15.30 19.37
N VAL A 218 13.49 15.79 18.19
CA VAL A 218 14.30 15.83 16.98
C VAL A 218 14.79 17.26 16.76
N ASN A 219 16.09 17.45 16.55
CA ASN A 219 16.63 18.77 16.21
C ASN A 219 16.57 18.99 14.70
N CYS A 220 15.63 19.83 14.27
CA CYS A 220 15.40 20.08 12.85
C CYS A 220 16.49 20.89 12.14
N ASN A 221 17.40 21.50 12.89
CA ASN A 221 18.59 22.14 12.32
C ASN A 221 19.66 21.12 11.92
N THR A 222 19.67 19.94 12.56
CA THR A 222 20.74 18.93 12.40
C THR A 222 20.26 17.57 11.91
N ARG A 223 18.94 17.33 11.81
CA ARG A 223 18.39 16.04 11.35
C ARG A 223 18.83 15.71 9.91
N SER A 224 19.04 14.43 9.65
CA SER A 224 19.20 13.94 8.27
C SER A 224 17.93 14.22 7.46
N LYS A 225 18.12 14.52 6.19
CA LYS A 225 17.06 14.71 5.18
C LYS A 225 17.20 13.71 4.03
N ALA A 226 18.03 12.67 4.20
CA ALA A 226 18.28 11.65 3.17
C ALA A 226 17.00 10.91 2.76
N ASP A 227 16.12 10.67 3.74
CA ASP A 227 14.85 9.97 3.54
C ASP A 227 13.73 10.93 3.10
N TRP A 228 14.06 12.18 2.75
CA TRP A 228 13.08 13.15 2.26
C TRP A 228 13.19 13.28 0.74
N ARG A 229 12.17 12.83 0.01
CA ARG A 229 12.18 12.79 -1.46
C ARG A 229 11.09 13.67 -2.06
N TYR A 230 11.49 14.68 -2.83
CA TYR A 230 10.59 15.58 -3.52
C TYR A 230 11.33 16.34 -4.63
N PRO A 231 10.69 16.60 -5.79
CA PRO A 231 9.38 16.09 -6.19
C PRO A 231 9.43 14.58 -6.53
N VAL A 232 8.32 13.88 -6.30
CA VAL A 232 8.07 12.50 -6.78
C VAL A 232 6.75 12.46 -7.57
N PRO A 233 6.40 11.39 -8.30
CA PRO A 233 5.07 11.27 -8.90
C PRO A 233 3.95 11.34 -7.85
N SER A 234 2.82 11.94 -8.21
CA SER A 234 1.61 12.00 -7.37
C SER A 234 0.91 10.64 -7.30
N ILE A 235 0.27 10.37 -6.17
CA ILE A 235 -0.64 9.23 -6.00
C ILE A 235 -2.04 9.63 -6.52
N ASP A 236 -2.66 8.77 -7.33
CA ASP A 236 -4.02 9.00 -7.84
C ASP A 236 -5.08 8.42 -6.89
N PHE A 237 -5.76 9.30 -6.14
CA PHE A 237 -6.82 8.93 -5.22
C PHE A 237 -8.19 8.72 -5.91
N ASN A 238 -8.34 9.10 -7.19
CA ASN A 238 -9.63 8.98 -7.88
C ASN A 238 -10.06 7.52 -8.16
N ALA A 239 -9.11 6.57 -8.11
CA ALA A 239 -9.37 5.15 -8.29
C ALA A 239 -10.33 4.56 -7.23
N ILE A 240 -10.41 5.16 -6.04
CA ILE A 240 -11.20 4.67 -4.88
C ILE A 240 -12.71 4.60 -5.20
N THR A 241 -13.23 5.44 -6.10
CA THR A 241 -14.65 5.43 -6.50
C THR A 241 -15.07 4.15 -7.23
N GLY A 242 -14.20 3.63 -8.09
CA GLY A 242 -14.42 2.35 -8.77
C GLY A 242 -14.43 1.18 -7.79
N ASP A 243 -13.67 1.31 -6.70
CA ASP A 243 -13.49 0.26 -5.70
C ASP A 243 -14.75 0.02 -4.87
N LEU A 244 -15.50 1.06 -4.44
CA LEU A 244 -16.72 0.85 -3.64
C LEU A 244 -17.78 0.00 -4.37
N CYS A 245 -17.98 0.22 -5.68
CA CYS A 245 -18.90 -0.65 -6.42
C CYS A 245 -18.34 -2.08 -6.59
N ASN A 246 -17.04 -2.24 -6.80
CA ASN A 246 -16.41 -3.56 -6.87
C ASN A 246 -16.50 -4.32 -5.54
N ILE A 247 -16.38 -3.61 -4.41
CA ILE A 247 -16.56 -4.18 -3.07
C ILE A 247 -18.01 -4.63 -2.88
N LYS A 248 -18.99 -3.80 -3.26
CA LYS A 248 -20.41 -4.18 -3.24
C LYS A 248 -20.70 -5.42 -4.10
N LYS A 249 -20.14 -5.49 -5.31
CA LYS A 249 -20.27 -6.67 -6.19
C LYS A 249 -19.63 -7.91 -5.56
N THR A 250 -18.46 -7.78 -4.95
CA THR A 250 -17.79 -8.86 -4.21
C THR A 250 -18.65 -9.36 -3.05
N ALA A 251 -19.29 -8.46 -2.31
CA ALA A 251 -20.24 -8.81 -1.27
C ALA A 251 -21.44 -9.61 -1.83
N PHE A 252 -22.02 -9.17 -2.96
CA PHE A 252 -23.09 -9.92 -3.63
C PHE A 252 -22.66 -11.31 -4.11
N LEU A 253 -21.47 -11.43 -4.69
CA LEU A 253 -20.92 -12.71 -5.17
C LEU A 253 -20.63 -13.71 -4.04
N SER A 254 -20.49 -13.23 -2.79
CA SER A 254 -20.16 -14.07 -1.65
C SER A 254 -21.28 -15.06 -1.30
N PHE A 255 -22.52 -14.82 -1.75
CA PHE A 255 -23.68 -15.65 -1.44
C PHE A 255 -24.54 -15.91 -2.69
N ALA A 256 -24.99 -17.17 -2.85
CA ALA A 256 -25.70 -17.61 -4.06
C ALA A 256 -27.02 -16.87 -4.32
N ASN A 257 -27.72 -16.44 -3.26
CA ASN A 257 -28.99 -15.70 -3.36
C ASN A 257 -28.82 -14.25 -3.83
N THR A 258 -27.63 -13.67 -3.72
CA THR A 258 -27.33 -12.31 -4.20
C THR A 258 -26.36 -12.28 -5.38
N ALA A 259 -25.73 -13.41 -5.74
CA ALA A 259 -24.69 -13.46 -6.78
C ALA A 259 -25.14 -12.93 -8.15
N ALA A 260 -26.41 -13.17 -8.54
CA ALA A 260 -26.97 -12.65 -9.79
C ALA A 260 -27.05 -11.11 -9.84
N LEU A 261 -27.06 -10.44 -8.68
CA LEU A 261 -27.10 -8.98 -8.62
C LEU A 261 -25.74 -8.36 -8.97
N ALA A 262 -24.64 -9.08 -8.78
CA ALA A 262 -23.29 -8.57 -9.05
C ALA A 262 -23.03 -8.31 -10.55
N SER A 263 -23.65 -9.10 -11.43
CA SER A 263 -23.57 -8.97 -12.88
C SER A 263 -24.70 -8.11 -13.48
N SER A 264 -25.62 -7.60 -12.66
CA SER A 264 -26.68 -6.70 -13.10
C SER A 264 -26.10 -5.35 -13.56
N PRO A 265 -26.65 -4.72 -14.62
CA PRO A 265 -26.32 -3.34 -14.97
C PRO A 265 -26.50 -2.34 -13.83
N THR A 266 -27.37 -2.66 -12.86
CA THR A 266 -27.68 -1.83 -11.68
C THR A 266 -26.99 -2.30 -10.40
N ALA A 267 -25.96 -3.17 -10.48
CA ALA A 267 -25.30 -3.74 -9.30
C ALA A 267 -24.88 -2.67 -8.27
N CYS A 268 -24.28 -1.56 -8.73
CA CYS A 268 -23.84 -0.48 -7.84
C CYS A 268 -25.04 0.24 -7.19
N SER A 269 -26.10 0.49 -7.94
CA SER A 269 -27.27 1.27 -7.49
C SER A 269 -28.42 0.41 -6.93
N ASN A 270 -28.24 -0.92 -6.81
CA ASN A 270 -29.29 -1.81 -6.31
C ASN A 270 -29.45 -1.68 -4.79
N VAL A 271 -30.63 -1.24 -4.35
CA VAL A 271 -30.93 -1.00 -2.92
C VAL A 271 -31.87 -2.03 -2.31
N SER A 272 -32.36 -2.99 -3.10
CA SER A 272 -33.43 -3.91 -2.71
C SER A 272 -32.93 -5.33 -2.42
N ALA A 273 -31.62 -5.53 -2.43
CA ALA A 273 -31.02 -6.83 -2.15
C ALA A 273 -31.29 -7.27 -0.69
N PRO A 274 -31.60 -8.56 -0.45
CA PRO A 274 -31.76 -9.08 0.90
C PRO A 274 -30.41 -9.05 1.64
N ARG A 275 -30.48 -8.91 2.98
CA ARG A 275 -29.28 -9.00 3.83
C ARG A 275 -28.63 -10.38 3.71
N THR A 276 -27.30 -10.38 3.62
CA THR A 276 -26.43 -11.56 3.80
C THR A 276 -25.38 -11.23 4.85
N ASP A 277 -24.43 -12.12 5.08
CA ASP A 277 -23.32 -11.85 6.00
C ASP A 277 -22.23 -10.96 5.36
N ALA A 278 -22.28 -10.78 4.03
CA ALA A 278 -21.38 -9.88 3.30
C ALA A 278 -22.07 -8.57 2.88
N TYR A 279 -23.39 -8.56 2.71
CA TYR A 279 -24.14 -7.38 2.27
C TYR A 279 -25.21 -6.98 3.29
N ILE A 280 -25.13 -5.75 3.78
CA ILE A 280 -26.04 -5.18 4.77
C ILE A 280 -26.82 -4.03 4.10
N PRO A 281 -28.15 -4.17 3.89
CA PRO A 281 -28.96 -3.15 3.26
C PRO A 281 -29.19 -1.95 4.18
N ARG A 282 -29.83 -0.89 3.67
CA ARG A 282 -30.18 0.32 4.41
C ARG A 282 -31.10 0.01 5.60
N VAL A 283 -30.93 0.70 6.72
CA VAL A 283 -31.88 0.61 7.85
C VAL A 283 -33.22 1.22 7.47
N ALA A 284 -33.19 2.33 6.73
CA ALA A 284 -34.36 3.07 6.28
C ALA A 284 -34.11 3.68 4.89
N SER A 285 -35.19 3.96 4.15
CA SER A 285 -35.11 4.58 2.83
C SER A 285 -34.50 5.99 2.88
N SER A 286 -34.88 6.81 3.85
CA SER A 286 -34.32 8.15 4.04
C SER A 286 -32.98 8.08 4.76
N PHE A 287 -31.96 8.76 4.23
CA PHE A 287 -30.68 8.92 4.90
C PHE A 287 -30.79 9.69 6.22
N ASN A 288 -29.97 9.30 7.20
CA ASN A 288 -29.81 10.01 8.46
C ASN A 288 -28.41 9.73 9.02
N GLU A 289 -27.63 10.79 9.25
CA GLU A 289 -26.25 10.74 9.75
C GLU A 289 -26.10 9.98 11.09
N ARG A 290 -27.18 9.85 11.88
CA ARG A 290 -27.18 9.23 13.22
C ARG A 290 -27.76 7.81 13.24
N ARG A 291 -28.02 7.24 12.07
CA ARG A 291 -28.59 5.89 11.91
C ARG A 291 -27.70 5.03 11.05
N GLY A 292 -27.78 3.73 11.27
CA GLY A 292 -27.02 2.74 10.50
C GLY A 292 -26.80 1.47 11.29
N TYR A 293 -25.58 0.94 11.26
CA TYR A 293 -25.24 -0.33 11.89
C TYR A 293 -24.01 -0.23 12.78
N LEU A 294 -23.92 -1.06 13.82
CA LEU A 294 -22.67 -1.29 14.54
C LEU A 294 -22.18 -2.69 14.21
N ILE A 295 -20.93 -2.78 13.74
CA ILE A 295 -20.18 -4.02 13.57
C ILE A 295 -19.16 -4.12 14.69
N GLU A 296 -19.27 -5.19 15.48
CA GLU A 296 -18.31 -5.53 16.51
C GLU A 296 -17.53 -6.77 16.09
N LEU A 297 -16.22 -6.62 15.88
CA LEU A 297 -15.33 -7.68 15.41
C LEU A 297 -14.82 -8.53 16.58
N ASN A 298 -15.05 -9.83 16.54
CA ASN A 298 -14.69 -10.78 17.60
C ASN A 298 -13.36 -11.48 17.32
N SER A 299 -12.71 -12.00 18.37
CA SER A 299 -11.43 -12.71 18.27
C SER A 299 -11.48 -14.06 17.54
N ASN A 300 -12.67 -14.62 17.34
CA ASN A 300 -12.90 -15.92 16.69
C ASN A 300 -13.23 -15.78 15.19
N THR A 301 -12.79 -14.70 14.54
CA THR A 301 -13.06 -14.44 13.11
C THR A 301 -14.56 -14.39 12.80
N THR A 302 -15.33 -13.78 13.71
CA THR A 302 -16.76 -13.48 13.53
C THR A 302 -17.04 -12.02 13.85
N TYR A 303 -18.27 -11.57 13.59
CA TYR A 303 -18.73 -10.26 14.00
C TYR A 303 -20.15 -10.29 14.56
N ASN A 304 -20.46 -9.32 15.43
CA ASN A 304 -21.82 -9.04 15.91
C ASN A 304 -22.38 -7.85 15.14
N LEU A 305 -23.67 -7.89 14.82
CA LEU A 305 -24.37 -6.86 14.07
C LEU A 305 -25.52 -6.27 14.90
N TYR A 306 -25.52 -4.95 15.04
CA TYR A 306 -26.60 -4.19 15.66
C TYR A 306 -27.14 -3.14 14.70
N SER A 307 -28.43 -2.86 14.73
CA SER A 307 -28.97 -1.62 14.15
C SER A 307 -28.82 -0.46 15.14
N ILE A 308 -28.52 0.72 14.61
CA ILE A 308 -28.44 1.98 15.32
C ILE A 308 -29.63 2.85 14.91
N SER A 309 -30.53 3.10 15.85
CA SER A 309 -31.70 3.96 15.60
C SER A 309 -31.44 5.44 15.85
N ASN A 310 -30.42 5.74 16.66
CA ASN A 310 -29.94 7.08 16.96
C ASN A 310 -28.58 7.02 17.65
N GLU A 311 -27.67 7.89 17.24
CA GLU A 311 -26.53 8.32 18.03
C GLU A 311 -26.96 9.53 18.87
N THR A 312 -27.02 9.36 20.20
CA THR A 312 -27.50 10.39 21.15
C THR A 312 -26.47 11.49 21.39
N TYR A 313 -25.28 11.34 20.83
CA TYR A 313 -24.24 12.35 20.92
C TYR A 313 -24.64 13.63 20.16
N SER A 314 -24.45 14.77 20.82
CA SER A 314 -24.59 16.09 20.21
C SER A 314 -23.31 16.87 20.48
N TYR A 315 -22.69 17.37 19.42
CA TYR A 315 -21.45 18.15 19.36
C TYR A 315 -21.51 19.51 20.13
N SER A 316 -22.53 19.72 20.96
CA SER A 316 -22.85 20.97 21.65
C SER A 316 -22.90 20.89 23.18
N ASN A 317 -22.90 19.70 23.80
CA ASN A 317 -23.05 19.58 25.25
C ASN A 317 -21.84 18.88 25.93
N ASN A 318 -21.17 19.61 26.84
CA ASN A 318 -19.97 19.17 27.57
C ASN A 318 -20.24 17.99 28.54
N SER A 319 -21.50 17.64 28.81
CA SER A 319 -21.86 16.64 29.83
C SER A 319 -21.78 15.18 29.38
N SER A 320 -21.66 14.90 28.07
CA SER A 320 -21.75 13.53 27.52
C SER A 320 -20.39 12.88 27.22
N TYR A 321 -19.28 13.57 27.51
CA TYR A 321 -17.94 13.04 27.27
C TYR A 321 -17.54 11.93 28.25
N THR A 322 -18.38 11.49 29.19
CA THR A 322 -18.10 10.36 30.08
C THR A 322 -18.72 9.04 29.62
N SER A 323 -19.59 9.08 28.61
CA SER A 323 -20.31 7.92 28.12
C SER A 323 -19.44 7.08 27.18
N SER A 324 -19.47 5.75 27.35
CA SER A 324 -18.91 4.81 26.37
C SER A 324 -19.88 4.63 25.19
N TYR A 325 -19.42 3.92 24.15
CA TYR A 325 -20.24 3.60 22.97
C TYR A 325 -21.59 2.93 23.30
N THR A 326 -21.72 2.26 24.45
CA THR A 326 -22.99 1.63 24.89
C THR A 326 -24.07 2.62 25.28
N SER A 327 -23.68 3.80 25.74
CA SER A 327 -24.61 4.85 26.14
C SER A 327 -24.82 5.89 25.03
N ALA A 328 -23.83 6.04 24.14
CA ALA A 328 -23.90 6.96 23.00
C ALA A 328 -24.75 6.43 21.84
N LEU A 329 -24.89 5.10 21.71
CA LEU A 329 -25.61 4.45 20.62
C LEU A 329 -26.89 3.77 21.12
N SER A 330 -28.02 4.07 20.48
CA SER A 330 -29.27 3.33 20.68
C SER A 330 -29.28 2.09 19.79
N ARG A 331 -28.94 0.93 20.38
CA ARG A 331 -28.64 -0.31 19.62
C ARG A 331 -29.69 -1.38 19.81
N THR A 332 -30.00 -2.09 18.73
CA THR A 332 -30.78 -3.34 18.75
C THR A 332 -29.97 -4.46 18.11
N LEU A 333 -29.78 -5.57 18.82
CA LEU A 333 -29.05 -6.73 18.28
C LEU A 333 -29.83 -7.34 17.11
N ILE A 334 -29.16 -7.53 15.97
CA ILE A 334 -29.71 -8.23 14.81
C ILE A 334 -29.26 -9.68 14.81
N ALA A 335 -27.95 -9.90 14.96
CA ALA A 335 -27.33 -11.22 14.99
C ALA A 335 -25.95 -11.14 15.66
N ASN A 336 -25.51 -12.26 16.23
CA ASN A 336 -24.20 -12.39 16.86
C ASN A 336 -23.41 -13.54 16.20
N ASN A 337 -22.09 -13.53 16.39
CA ASN A 337 -21.17 -14.57 15.91
C ASN A 337 -21.33 -14.91 14.42
N ILE A 338 -21.58 -13.90 13.59
CA ILE A 338 -21.67 -14.08 12.15
C ILE A 338 -20.26 -14.32 11.61
N ALA A 339 -20.03 -15.42 10.91
CA ALA A 339 -18.72 -15.71 10.34
C ALA A 339 -18.32 -14.62 9.33
N ILE A 340 -17.06 -14.20 9.36
CA ILE A 340 -16.55 -13.29 8.33
C ILE A 340 -16.66 -14.00 6.97
N PRO A 341 -17.25 -13.36 5.94
CA PRO A 341 -17.40 -13.98 4.62
C PRO A 341 -16.06 -14.44 4.04
N GLN A 342 -16.06 -15.51 3.23
CA GLN A 342 -14.84 -16.03 2.60
C GLN A 342 -14.14 -15.00 1.70
N SER A 343 -14.90 -14.07 1.12
CA SER A 343 -14.37 -12.94 0.35
C SER A 343 -13.60 -11.94 1.21
N GLY A 344 -13.75 -12.00 2.54
CA GLY A 344 -13.21 -11.03 3.48
C GLY A 344 -13.89 -9.66 3.42
N VAL A 345 -15.05 -9.53 2.78
CA VAL A 345 -15.72 -8.24 2.53
C VAL A 345 -17.07 -8.18 3.23
N ILE A 346 -17.33 -7.05 3.89
CA ILE A 346 -18.64 -6.65 4.38
C ILE A 346 -18.97 -5.28 3.80
N PHE A 347 -20.04 -5.18 3.01
CA PHE A 347 -20.54 -3.95 2.42
C PHE A 347 -21.83 -3.52 3.12
N VAL A 348 -21.91 -2.25 3.53
CA VAL A 348 -23.04 -1.68 4.27
C VAL A 348 -23.61 -0.48 3.51
N GLU A 349 -24.91 -0.50 3.19
CA GLU A 349 -25.61 0.62 2.52
C GLU A 349 -26.02 1.75 3.49
N ASP A 350 -25.36 1.88 4.62
CA ASP A 350 -25.67 2.90 5.62
C ASP A 350 -24.42 3.23 6.42
N ASN A 351 -24.52 4.27 7.26
CA ASN A 351 -23.43 4.58 8.18
C ASN A 351 -23.10 3.37 9.05
N VAL A 352 -21.82 3.19 9.37
CA VAL A 352 -21.38 2.03 10.14
C VAL A 352 -20.45 2.45 11.28
N TRP A 353 -20.82 2.08 12.49
CA TRP A 353 -19.95 2.12 13.64
C TRP A 353 -19.15 0.83 13.70
N VAL A 354 -17.85 0.91 13.99
CA VAL A 354 -16.96 -0.26 14.03
C VAL A 354 -16.14 -0.25 15.31
N ARG A 355 -15.97 -1.42 15.92
CA ARG A 355 -15.05 -1.67 17.05
C ARG A 355 -14.57 -3.12 17.07
N SER A 356 -13.51 -3.40 17.83
CA SER A 356 -13.12 -4.78 18.18
C SER A 356 -13.61 -5.18 19.57
N ASN A 357 -13.76 -6.49 19.79
CA ASN A 357 -14.15 -7.08 21.08
C ASN A 357 -13.27 -8.29 21.45
N PRO A 358 -12.24 -8.09 22.29
CA PRO A 358 -11.46 -6.86 22.40
C PRO A 358 -10.47 -6.70 21.24
N VAL A 359 -10.11 -7.80 20.58
CA VAL A 359 -9.14 -7.89 19.48
C VAL A 359 -9.72 -8.82 18.41
N PHE A 360 -9.51 -8.48 17.14
CA PHE A 360 -9.93 -9.28 15.99
C PHE A 360 -8.78 -10.14 15.44
N ASN A 361 -9.10 -11.36 15.04
CA ASN A 361 -8.17 -12.28 14.37
C ASN A 361 -8.73 -12.64 12.99
N GLY A 362 -7.91 -12.53 11.95
CA GLY A 362 -8.28 -12.75 10.56
C GLY A 362 -8.26 -11.48 9.71
N ARG A 363 -8.87 -11.55 8.53
CA ARG A 363 -8.91 -10.45 7.55
C ARG A 363 -10.34 -10.05 7.23
N VAL A 364 -10.61 -8.75 7.31
CA VAL A 364 -11.91 -8.19 6.91
C VAL A 364 -11.73 -6.80 6.31
N THR A 365 -12.50 -6.50 5.28
CA THR A 365 -12.70 -5.15 4.73
C THR A 365 -14.16 -4.78 4.92
N ILE A 366 -14.41 -3.70 5.67
CA ILE A 366 -15.73 -3.13 5.88
C ILE A 366 -15.83 -1.87 5.03
N ALA A 367 -16.78 -1.88 4.10
CA ALA A 367 -17.07 -0.72 3.26
C ALA A 367 -18.48 -0.20 3.52
N SER A 368 -18.62 1.12 3.55
CA SER A 368 -19.89 1.81 3.68
C SER A 368 -20.13 2.71 2.47
N GLY A 369 -21.30 2.59 1.83
CA GLY A 369 -21.68 3.46 0.71
C GLY A 369 -23.14 3.34 0.27
N ARG A 370 -23.77 4.47 -0.04
CA ARG A 370 -25.11 4.55 -0.67
C ARG A 370 -24.96 4.97 -2.13
N LEU A 371 -24.32 4.11 -2.91
CA LEU A 371 -23.93 4.32 -4.31
C LEU A 371 -25.09 4.58 -5.30
N ALA A 372 -26.35 4.51 -4.87
CA ALA A 372 -27.51 4.89 -5.66
C ALA A 372 -27.84 6.39 -5.59
N SER A 373 -27.21 7.14 -4.68
CA SER A 373 -27.43 8.58 -4.50
C SER A 373 -26.11 9.29 -4.23
N ALA A 374 -25.80 10.33 -5.02
CA ALA A 374 -24.61 11.14 -4.82
C ALA A 374 -24.71 12.12 -3.63
N SER A 375 -25.91 12.28 -3.04
CA SER A 375 -26.15 13.23 -1.94
C SER A 375 -26.40 12.56 -0.59
N GLU A 376 -26.41 11.23 -0.53
CA GLU A 376 -26.62 10.46 0.70
C GLU A 376 -25.35 9.68 1.05
N GLN A 377 -24.19 10.33 1.06
CA GLN A 377 -22.92 9.66 1.29
C GLN A 377 -22.86 9.14 2.73
N THR A 378 -22.29 7.94 2.92
CA THR A 378 -22.23 7.30 4.23
C THR A 378 -20.82 7.33 4.81
N SER A 379 -20.77 7.38 6.13
CA SER A 379 -19.53 7.45 6.91
C SER A 379 -19.30 6.19 7.75
N VAL A 380 -18.03 5.90 8.03
CA VAL A 380 -17.61 4.90 9.01
C VAL A 380 -17.16 5.61 10.28
N VAL A 381 -17.67 5.18 11.43
CA VAL A 381 -17.33 5.74 12.74
C VAL A 381 -16.60 4.69 13.59
N ILE A 382 -15.37 4.96 14.00
CA ILE A 382 -14.66 4.12 14.97
C ILE A 382 -15.22 4.41 16.35
N ALA A 383 -16.02 3.49 16.88
CA ALA A 383 -16.85 3.70 18.08
C ALA A 383 -16.10 3.42 19.39
N ASP A 384 -15.01 2.67 19.32
CA ASP A 384 -14.11 2.30 20.43
C ASP A 384 -12.78 1.84 19.80
N SER A 385 -11.84 1.33 20.60
CA SER A 385 -10.59 0.76 20.10
C SER A 385 -10.86 -0.27 18.99
N LEU A 386 -10.07 -0.20 17.93
CA LEU A 386 -10.14 -1.12 16.80
C LEU A 386 -8.80 -1.84 16.73
N LYS A 387 -8.75 -3.07 17.25
CA LYS A 387 -7.50 -3.83 17.39
C LYS A 387 -7.58 -5.16 16.63
N TYR A 388 -6.46 -5.54 16.03
CA TYR A 388 -6.19 -6.90 15.57
C TYR A 388 -4.84 -7.38 16.11
N ASP A 389 -4.68 -8.69 16.28
CA ASP A 389 -3.62 -9.30 17.08
C ASP A 389 -2.26 -9.26 16.36
N GLN A 390 -2.14 -9.94 15.22
CA GLN A 390 -0.86 -10.11 14.54
C GLN A 390 -0.53 -8.94 13.61
N LYS A 391 0.70 -8.44 13.70
CA LYS A 391 1.22 -7.30 12.91
C LYS A 391 2.13 -7.69 11.75
N ASP A 392 2.36 -8.99 11.57
CA ASP A 392 3.14 -9.58 10.46
C ASP A 392 2.37 -9.62 9.13
N GLY A 393 1.13 -9.12 9.16
CA GLY A 393 0.23 -9.07 8.03
C GLY A 393 -0.77 -10.23 8.00
N SER A 394 -0.75 -11.23 8.89
CA SER A 394 -1.74 -12.32 8.91
C SER A 394 -3.15 -11.80 9.23
N ASP A 395 -3.25 -10.84 10.13
CA ASP A 395 -4.48 -10.14 10.49
C ASP A 395 -4.55 -8.77 9.81
N ALA A 396 -5.74 -8.38 9.35
CA ALA A 396 -5.94 -7.09 8.72
C ALA A 396 -7.38 -6.62 8.84
N ILE A 397 -7.55 -5.32 9.09
CA ILE A 397 -8.83 -4.63 9.02
C ILE A 397 -8.71 -3.54 7.96
N GLY A 398 -9.56 -3.58 6.94
CA GLY A 398 -9.74 -2.50 5.97
C GLY A 398 -11.04 -1.77 6.25
N ILE A 399 -11.02 -0.44 6.24
CA ILE A 399 -12.19 0.41 6.39
C ILE A 399 -12.24 1.36 5.21
N ILE A 400 -13.36 1.38 4.50
CA ILE A 400 -13.56 2.23 3.33
C ILE A 400 -14.91 2.92 3.47
N ALA A 401 -14.92 4.26 3.47
CA ALA A 401 -16.14 5.06 3.55
C ALA A 401 -16.34 5.88 2.27
N GLU A 402 -17.60 6.16 1.93
CA GLU A 402 -17.94 7.07 0.84
C GLU A 402 -17.63 8.53 1.22
N GLU A 403 -18.04 8.95 2.43
CA GLU A 403 -17.76 10.28 2.97
C GLU A 403 -16.57 10.24 3.95
N ASP A 404 -16.80 10.04 5.25
CA ASP A 404 -15.75 10.14 6.27
C ASP A 404 -15.43 8.81 6.96
N VAL A 405 -14.18 8.67 7.42
CA VAL A 405 -13.79 7.74 8.49
C VAL A 405 -13.45 8.55 9.74
N THR A 406 -14.35 8.55 10.71
CA THR A 406 -14.23 9.40 11.90
C THR A 406 -14.02 8.58 13.16
N ILE A 407 -13.07 8.96 14.01
CA ILE A 407 -13.01 8.40 15.38
C ILE A 407 -14.02 9.13 16.26
N ALA A 408 -14.95 8.38 16.87
CA ALA A 408 -15.97 8.96 17.72
C ALA A 408 -15.34 9.65 18.94
N PRO A 409 -15.93 10.76 19.44
CA PRO A 409 -15.40 11.46 20.62
C PRO A 409 -15.50 10.63 21.90
N TYR A 410 -16.37 9.62 21.92
CA TYR A 410 -16.51 8.65 23.00
C TYR A 410 -15.65 7.40 22.86
N ALA A 411 -14.89 7.24 21.76
CA ALA A 411 -14.03 6.09 21.55
C ALA A 411 -12.73 6.14 22.38
N PRO A 412 -11.99 7.27 22.45
CA PRO A 412 -10.80 7.34 23.29
C PRO A 412 -11.13 7.23 24.79
N PRO A 413 -10.20 6.69 25.60
CA PRO A 413 -10.35 6.68 27.05
C PRO A 413 -10.45 8.10 27.62
N LYS A 414 -11.23 8.24 28.69
CA LYS A 414 -11.61 9.53 29.27
C LYS A 414 -10.58 10.03 30.30
N PRO A 415 -10.65 11.32 30.69
CA PRO A 415 -9.86 11.83 31.80
C PRO A 415 -10.15 11.04 33.09
N GLY A 416 -9.10 10.55 33.75
CA GLY A 416 -9.21 9.68 34.93
C GLY A 416 -9.44 8.19 34.65
N ASP A 417 -9.62 7.77 33.40
CA ASP A 417 -9.63 6.34 33.06
C ASP A 417 -8.28 5.70 33.38
N SER A 418 -8.32 4.41 33.72
CA SER A 418 -7.15 3.58 34.00
C SER A 418 -6.08 3.74 32.93
N THR A 419 -4.81 3.84 33.34
CA THR A 419 -3.67 3.86 32.42
C THR A 419 -3.60 2.61 31.54
N ALA A 420 -4.24 1.50 31.96
CA ALA A 420 -4.37 0.28 31.17
C ALA A 420 -5.21 0.44 29.89
N ASN A 421 -6.05 1.47 29.81
CA ASN A 421 -6.83 1.79 28.60
C ASN A 421 -5.98 2.53 27.55
N TYR A 422 -4.72 2.85 27.87
CA TYR A 422 -3.77 3.49 26.97
C TYR A 422 -2.64 2.51 26.57
N PRO A 423 -2.11 2.59 25.34
CA PRO A 423 -2.51 3.52 24.28
C PRO A 423 -3.92 3.19 23.74
N PHE A 424 -4.63 4.23 23.33
CA PHE A 424 -5.82 4.05 22.49
C PHE A 424 -5.34 3.63 21.11
N GLU A 425 -5.81 2.49 20.61
CA GLU A 425 -5.31 1.93 19.35
C GLU A 425 -6.39 1.86 18.29
N VAL A 426 -6.02 2.29 17.09
CA VAL A 426 -6.81 2.13 15.88
C VAL A 426 -5.93 1.42 14.85
N ASN A 427 -6.28 0.18 14.56
CA ASN A 427 -5.51 -0.72 13.73
C ASN A 427 -6.32 -1.01 12.45
N GLY A 428 -5.76 -0.69 11.29
CA GLY A 428 -6.38 -0.98 10.00
C GLY A 428 -5.93 -0.04 8.89
N ALA A 429 -6.23 -0.38 7.64
CA ALA A 429 -6.12 0.55 6.53
C ALA A 429 -7.44 1.34 6.43
N LEU A 430 -7.38 2.66 6.60
CA LEU A 430 -8.55 3.55 6.61
C LEU A 430 -8.52 4.43 5.36
N ILE A 431 -9.62 4.43 4.61
CA ILE A 431 -9.77 5.20 3.38
C ILE A 431 -11.12 5.92 3.38
N ALA A 432 -11.09 7.21 3.12
CA ALA A 432 -12.26 8.02 2.82
C ALA A 432 -12.20 8.43 1.35
N LYS A 433 -13.31 8.30 0.61
CA LYS A 433 -13.34 8.62 -0.82
C LYS A 433 -13.55 10.11 -1.07
N ASP A 434 -14.61 10.69 -0.51
CA ASP A 434 -15.00 12.08 -0.76
C ASP A 434 -14.75 13.01 0.45
N GLY A 435 -14.57 12.43 1.65
CA GLY A 435 -14.41 13.16 2.91
C GLY A 435 -13.03 13.01 3.54
N HIS A 436 -12.97 12.71 4.84
CA HIS A 436 -11.75 12.73 5.64
C HIS A 436 -11.58 11.50 6.51
N VAL A 437 -10.32 11.13 6.74
CA VAL A 437 -9.94 10.24 7.85
C VAL A 437 -9.42 11.10 9.00
N TRP A 438 -10.20 11.25 10.07
CA TRP A 438 -9.91 12.26 11.09
C TRP A 438 -10.40 11.95 12.50
N PHE A 439 -9.72 12.61 13.45
CA PHE A 439 -10.21 12.86 14.80
C PHE A 439 -10.43 14.38 14.96
N PRO A 440 -11.67 14.85 14.89
CA PRO A 440 -11.99 16.28 14.91
C PRO A 440 -11.36 17.06 16.08
N ALA A 441 -10.73 18.20 15.73
CA ALA A 441 -10.02 19.04 16.69
C ALA A 441 -10.96 19.73 17.71
N ASP A 442 -12.24 19.89 17.38
CA ASP A 442 -13.25 20.46 18.28
C ASP A 442 -13.54 19.53 19.49
N TYR A 443 -13.16 18.25 19.41
CA TYR A 443 -13.15 17.32 20.55
C TYR A 443 -12.07 17.69 21.56
N LEU A 444 -10.94 18.22 21.09
CA LEU A 444 -9.83 18.59 21.95
C LEU A 444 -10.13 19.86 22.75
N GLY A 445 -11.08 20.69 22.31
CA GLY A 445 -11.51 21.95 22.95
C GLY A 445 -12.22 21.82 24.29
N ARG A 446 -12.73 20.64 24.61
CA ARG A 446 -13.77 20.44 25.63
C ARG A 446 -13.33 19.41 26.66
N ASP A 447 -12.42 19.85 27.54
CA ASP A 447 -11.97 19.11 28.73
C ASP A 447 -11.35 17.71 28.46
N THR A 448 -10.49 17.64 27.44
CA THR A 448 -9.50 16.56 27.26
C THR A 448 -8.07 17.03 27.59
N PRO A 449 -7.81 17.59 28.79
CA PRO A 449 -6.47 18.09 29.15
C PRO A 449 -5.40 16.99 29.06
N ASP A 450 -5.81 15.73 29.22
CA ASP A 450 -4.97 14.54 29.12
C ASP A 450 -4.45 14.23 27.71
N TRP A 451 -4.99 14.88 26.67
CA TRP A 451 -4.53 14.76 25.27
C TRP A 451 -3.79 16.02 24.79
N ARG A 452 -3.66 17.04 25.66
CA ARG A 452 -2.95 18.29 25.36
C ARG A 452 -1.61 18.34 26.10
N GLY A 453 -0.58 18.91 25.46
CA GLY A 453 0.72 19.12 26.09
C GLY A 453 1.55 17.83 26.25
N ASN A 454 2.43 17.80 27.26
CA ASN A 454 3.38 16.70 27.51
C ASN A 454 2.72 15.53 28.27
N SER A 455 1.60 15.03 27.76
CA SER A 455 0.91 13.86 28.32
C SER A 455 1.62 12.57 27.92
N SER A 456 1.70 11.60 28.84
CA SER A 456 2.21 10.25 28.54
C SER A 456 1.19 9.38 27.80
N LYS A 457 -0.06 9.85 27.67
CA LYS A 457 -1.16 9.14 27.02
C LYS A 457 -1.01 9.26 25.50
N LYS A 458 -1.15 8.14 24.79
CA LYS A 458 -0.90 8.05 23.35
C LYS A 458 -2.10 7.49 22.60
N LEU A 459 -2.32 8.03 21.41
CA LEU A 459 -3.09 7.38 20.35
C LEU A 459 -2.06 6.70 19.45
N VAL A 460 -2.25 5.41 19.23
CA VAL A 460 -1.42 4.62 18.33
C VAL A 460 -2.30 4.22 17.15
N TYR A 461 -1.91 4.71 15.99
CA TYR A 461 -2.48 4.25 14.74
C TYR A 461 -1.53 3.21 14.12
N TYR A 462 -2.06 2.05 13.76
CA TYR A 462 -1.28 1.01 13.07
C TYR A 462 -1.98 0.58 11.78
N GLY A 463 -1.36 0.90 10.65
CA GLY A 463 -1.89 0.61 9.32
C GLY A 463 -1.62 1.76 8.37
N SER A 464 -2.59 2.08 7.52
CA SER A 464 -2.46 3.07 6.45
C SER A 464 -3.65 4.00 6.41
N ILE A 465 -3.41 5.31 6.51
CA ILE A 465 -4.44 6.32 6.25
C ILE A 465 -4.29 6.82 4.81
N ALA A 466 -5.38 6.80 4.05
CA ALA A 466 -5.48 7.47 2.76
C ALA A 466 -6.64 8.48 2.79
N ASN A 467 -6.35 9.72 2.37
CA ASN A 467 -7.31 10.83 2.29
C ASN A 467 -7.07 11.65 1.02
#